data_AF-A0A349GR44-F1
#
_entry.id   AF-A0A349GR44-F1
#
_cell.length_a   1.000
_cell.length_b   1.000
_cell.length_c   1.000
_cell.angle_alpha   90.00
_cell.angle_beta   90.00
_cell.angle_gamma   90.00
#
_symmetry.space_group_name_H-M   'P 1'
#
loop_
_entity.id
_entity.type
_entity.pdbx_description
1 polymer ?
#
loop_
_entity_poly.entity_id
_entity_poly.type
_entity_poly.pdbx_seq_one_letter_code
_entity_poly.pdbx_strand_id
1 'polypeptide(L)'
;MKSRRSYININYEGKDITGDLSPYLKGFSYTDNLDKGDNVTLSLTGDKWIKEWAILKGDKITVEIGVINWRNEGDNRILKCGTFTIDDLSFSGTPDTMNISGTSIDITKDLKGVKKDNTWENISLKEIAQEISKTYSLDLFYDCTEEFIFDKVDQMKESDSSLLARISKEQGMALKITMDKIIIFDEKKYEDKETVITFDKTNLMKYDLQCDDLEVYDACELTFYDPFLGELLKSKYEAPISEFYKIKTGKILYENIDTKVIGNTKEEKEKFLNDRAKKILRSKNKNETKMKISYMGDPEYLAGITTKILGFGRYDGVYLITSVTHDVTKKYTCSLNMRRRLGF
;
A
#
# COMPACT_ATOMS: atom_id res chain seq x y z
N MET A 1 10.79 10.71 36.76
CA MET A 1 10.57 10.21 35.40
C MET A 1 9.20 9.58 35.32
N LYS A 2 8.26 10.18 34.59
CA LYS A 2 6.96 9.53 34.32
C LYS A 2 7.17 8.34 33.39
N SER A 3 6.45 7.24 33.63
CA SER A 3 6.58 6.04 32.80
C SER A 3 5.97 6.24 31.41
N ARG A 4 6.60 5.64 30.40
CA ARG A 4 6.07 5.52 29.03
C ARG A 4 4.82 4.65 29.06
N ARG A 5 3.76 5.06 28.37
CA ARG A 5 2.51 4.27 28.28
C ARG A 5 1.97 4.32 26.86
N SER A 6 1.36 3.23 26.44
CA SER A 6 0.57 3.12 25.22
C SER A 6 -0.84 2.67 25.58
N TYR A 7 -1.83 3.13 24.83
CA TYR A 7 -3.24 2.76 25.00
C TYR A 7 -3.92 2.73 23.64
N ILE A 8 -5.11 2.13 23.60
CA ILE A 8 -5.97 2.15 22.42
C ILE A 8 -7.31 2.76 22.81
N ASN A 9 -7.92 3.49 21.88
CA ASN A 9 -9.30 3.92 21.97
C ASN A 9 -10.10 3.17 20.92
N ILE A 10 -11.24 2.60 21.31
CA ILE A 10 -12.13 1.85 20.42
C ILE A 10 -13.53 2.42 20.54
N ASN A 11 -14.03 2.91 19.42
CA ASN A 11 -15.40 3.33 19.25
C ASN A 11 -16.13 2.31 18.35
N TYR A 12 -17.24 1.76 18.83
CA TYR A 12 -18.07 0.79 18.12
C TYR A 12 -19.44 1.41 17.86
N GLU A 13 -19.86 1.46 16.59
CA GLU A 13 -21.13 2.07 16.16
C GLU A 13 -21.36 3.48 16.74
N GLY A 14 -20.30 4.30 16.81
CA GLY A 14 -20.36 5.67 17.32
C GLY A 14 -20.22 5.79 18.84
N LYS A 15 -20.21 4.69 19.59
CA LYS A 15 -20.07 4.68 21.04
C LYS A 15 -18.67 4.27 21.49
N ASP A 16 -18.05 5.05 22.37
CA ASP A 16 -16.80 4.65 23.02
C ASP A 16 -17.04 3.46 23.95
N ILE A 17 -16.37 2.33 23.67
CA ILE A 17 -16.44 1.08 24.44
C ILE A 17 -15.07 0.69 25.00
N THR A 18 -14.11 1.60 25.00
CA THR A 18 -12.72 1.34 25.40
C THR A 18 -12.62 0.77 26.81
N GLY A 19 -13.34 1.37 27.77
CA GLY A 19 -13.37 0.93 29.16
C GLY A 19 -14.00 -0.44 29.35
N ASP A 20 -15.06 -0.73 28.59
CA ASP A 20 -15.80 -2.00 28.64
C ASP A 20 -14.98 -3.15 28.04
N LEU A 21 -14.18 -2.88 27.00
CA LEU A 21 -13.30 -3.86 26.34
C LEU A 21 -12.01 -4.13 27.11
N SER A 22 -11.47 -3.13 27.82
CA SER A 22 -10.15 -3.18 28.45
C SER A 22 -9.88 -4.42 29.32
N PRO A 23 -10.83 -4.92 30.15
CA PRO A 23 -10.61 -6.11 30.97
C PRO A 23 -10.48 -7.42 30.18
N TYR A 24 -10.98 -7.45 28.95
CA TYR A 24 -11.08 -8.64 28.11
C TYR A 24 -10.07 -8.66 26.97
N LEU A 25 -9.46 -7.51 26.66
CA LEU A 25 -8.51 -7.34 25.56
C LEU A 25 -7.24 -8.16 25.80
N LYS A 26 -7.04 -9.16 24.94
CA LYS A 26 -5.86 -10.01 24.91
C LYS A 26 -4.85 -9.55 23.86
N GLY A 27 -5.35 -9.01 22.75
CA GLY A 27 -4.52 -8.61 21.63
C GLY A 27 -5.17 -7.51 20.80
N PHE A 28 -4.35 -6.61 20.29
CA PHE A 28 -4.74 -5.60 19.32
C PHE A 28 -3.64 -5.46 18.28
N SER A 29 -4.03 -5.47 17.01
CA SER A 29 -3.13 -5.25 15.88
C SER A 29 -3.81 -4.34 14.86
N TYR A 30 -3.09 -3.34 14.37
CA TYR A 30 -3.51 -2.48 13.26
C TYR A 30 -2.44 -2.55 12.18
N THR A 31 -2.83 -2.82 10.94
CA THR A 31 -1.92 -2.83 9.79
C THR A 31 -2.29 -1.75 8.80
N ASP A 32 -1.41 -0.75 8.67
CA ASP A 32 -1.43 0.26 7.61
C ASP A 32 -0.69 -0.28 6.37
N ASN A 33 -1.32 -0.24 5.20
CA ASN A 33 -0.76 -0.70 3.93
C ASN A 33 -0.65 0.45 2.92
N LEU A 34 0.38 0.40 2.07
CA LEU A 34 0.60 1.39 1.03
C LEU A 34 -0.40 1.29 -0.13
N ASP A 35 -0.64 0.08 -0.63
CA ASP A 35 -1.37 -0.21 -1.87
C ASP A 35 -2.56 -1.18 -1.64
N LYS A 36 -2.94 -1.39 -0.38
CA LYS A 36 -4.05 -2.25 0.02
C LYS A 36 -4.87 -1.56 1.10
N GLY A 37 -6.05 -2.11 1.37
CA GLY A 37 -6.82 -1.71 2.54
C GLY A 37 -6.07 -2.01 3.82
N ASP A 38 -6.21 -1.12 4.77
CA ASP A 38 -5.76 -1.29 6.14
C ASP A 38 -6.65 -2.29 6.87
N ASN A 39 -6.09 -2.98 7.85
CA ASN A 39 -6.81 -4.00 8.61
C ASN A 39 -6.61 -3.78 10.11
N VAL A 40 -7.61 -4.18 10.88
CA VAL A 40 -7.54 -4.19 12.34
C VAL A 40 -7.95 -5.57 12.85
N THR A 41 -7.30 -6.01 13.92
CA THR A 41 -7.61 -7.26 14.60
C THR A 41 -7.65 -7.04 16.10
N LEU A 42 -8.73 -7.49 16.74
CA LEU A 42 -8.90 -7.48 18.18
C LEU A 42 -9.11 -8.92 18.67
N SER A 43 -8.38 -9.30 19.71
CA SER A 43 -8.57 -10.58 20.40
C SER A 43 -9.13 -10.32 21.79
N LEU A 44 -10.32 -10.84 22.07
CA LEU A 44 -11.04 -10.66 23.33
C LEU A 44 -11.23 -12.01 24.03
N THR A 45 -11.12 -12.02 25.36
CA THR A 45 -11.35 -13.21 26.17
C THR A 45 -12.82 -13.31 26.59
N GLY A 46 -13.35 -14.53 26.69
CA GLY A 46 -14.71 -14.81 27.14
C GLY A 46 -15.74 -14.91 26.00
N ASP A 47 -16.97 -15.21 26.38
CA ASP A 47 -18.08 -15.57 25.48
C ASP A 47 -19.17 -14.50 25.37
N LYS A 48 -19.04 -13.37 26.08
CA LYS A 48 -19.99 -12.25 26.05
C LYS A 48 -20.21 -11.69 24.64
N TRP A 49 -19.15 -11.70 23.84
CA TRP A 49 -19.06 -11.18 22.47
C TRP A 49 -19.87 -11.96 21.44
N ILE A 50 -20.38 -13.14 21.83
CA ILE A 50 -21.31 -13.96 21.02
C ILE A 50 -22.69 -14.10 21.68
N LYS A 51 -22.94 -13.34 22.75
CA LYS A 51 -24.17 -13.38 23.55
C LYS A 51 -24.73 -11.96 23.76
N GLU A 52 -24.63 -11.45 24.97
CA GLU A 52 -25.19 -10.18 25.41
C GLU A 52 -24.55 -8.96 24.73
N TRP A 53 -23.26 -9.05 24.38
CA TRP A 53 -22.51 -8.00 23.69
C TRP A 53 -22.11 -8.46 22.29
N ALA A 54 -23.04 -9.12 21.59
CA ALA A 54 -22.80 -9.68 20.28
C ALA A 54 -22.25 -8.61 19.31
N ILE A 55 -21.07 -8.90 18.76
CA ILE A 55 -20.47 -8.12 17.68
C ILE A 55 -20.81 -8.82 16.37
N LEU A 56 -21.36 -8.08 15.41
CA LEU A 56 -21.86 -8.60 14.15
C LEU A 56 -20.94 -8.22 12.98
N LYS A 57 -21.00 -9.04 11.93
CA LYS A 57 -20.37 -8.68 10.66
C LYS A 57 -21.12 -7.49 10.04
N GLY A 58 -20.37 -6.54 9.51
CA GLY A 58 -20.89 -5.29 8.97
C GLY A 58 -20.87 -4.12 9.95
N ASP A 59 -20.71 -4.37 11.25
CA ASP A 59 -20.58 -3.30 12.24
C ASP A 59 -19.27 -2.52 12.03
N LYS A 60 -19.29 -1.26 12.44
CA LYS A 60 -18.19 -0.31 12.28
C LYS A 60 -17.45 -0.10 13.58
N ILE A 61 -16.13 -0.19 13.50
CA ILE A 61 -15.22 0.14 14.58
C ILE A 61 -14.26 1.23 14.14
N THR A 62 -14.12 2.28 14.96
CA THR A 62 -13.11 3.32 14.78
C THR A 62 -12.06 3.17 15.86
N VAL A 63 -10.79 3.18 15.46
CA VAL A 63 -9.69 2.87 16.37
C VAL A 63 -8.64 3.97 16.34
N GLU A 64 -8.08 4.25 17.52
CA GLU A 64 -6.93 5.12 17.70
C GLU A 64 -5.88 4.46 18.60
N ILE A 65 -4.62 4.73 18.34
CA ILE A 65 -3.48 4.30 19.17
C ILE A 65 -2.86 5.53 19.80
N GLY A 66 -2.86 5.59 21.13
CA GLY A 66 -2.28 6.69 21.89
C GLY A 66 -0.98 6.29 22.59
N VAL A 67 -0.07 7.25 22.71
CA VAL A 67 1.15 7.12 23.53
C VAL A 67 1.31 8.31 24.47
N ILE A 68 1.91 8.09 25.64
CA ILE A 68 2.15 9.09 26.68
C ILE A 68 3.60 8.99 27.16
N ASN A 69 4.26 10.15 27.29
CA ASN A 69 5.67 10.29 27.64
C ASN A 69 6.59 9.39 26.80
N TRP A 70 6.30 9.21 25.51
CA TRP A 70 6.84 8.10 24.73
C TRP A 70 8.32 8.25 24.40
N ARG A 71 8.72 9.22 23.57
CA ARG A 71 10.14 9.48 23.29
C ARG A 71 10.80 10.14 24.51
N ASN A 72 10.12 11.12 25.09
CA ASN A 72 10.54 11.88 26.27
C ASN A 72 9.32 12.27 27.12
N GLU A 73 9.56 12.77 28.33
CA GLU A 73 8.48 13.31 29.17
C GLU A 73 7.76 14.45 28.43
N GLY A 74 6.42 14.40 28.40
CA GLY A 74 5.57 15.32 27.64
C GLY A 74 5.26 14.89 26.20
N ASP A 75 5.94 13.88 25.63
CA ASP A 75 5.63 13.34 24.30
C ASP A 75 4.34 12.50 24.34
N ASN A 76 3.22 13.15 24.03
CA ASN A 76 1.90 12.54 23.96
C ASN A 76 1.33 12.69 22.54
N ARG A 77 1.05 11.57 21.88
CA ARG A 77 0.61 11.54 20.48
C ARG A 77 -0.48 10.50 20.30
N ILE A 78 -1.32 10.71 19.29
CA ILE A 78 -2.41 9.81 18.92
C ILE A 78 -2.32 9.55 17.41
N LEU A 79 -2.27 8.28 17.04
CA LEU A 79 -2.49 7.81 15.68
C LEU A 79 -3.96 7.47 15.50
N LYS A 80 -4.63 8.17 14.57
CA LYS A 80 -5.98 7.83 14.13
C LYS A 80 -5.88 6.73 13.08
N CYS A 81 -6.20 5.50 13.44
CA CYS A 81 -6.12 4.35 12.53
C CYS A 81 -7.26 4.35 11.50
N GLY A 82 -8.36 5.04 11.80
CA GLY A 82 -9.52 5.14 10.93
C GLY A 82 -10.66 4.22 11.33
N THR A 83 -11.60 4.03 10.41
CA THR A 83 -12.81 3.22 10.60
C THR A 83 -12.73 1.95 9.76
N PHE A 84 -13.15 0.83 10.35
CA PHE A 84 -13.13 -0.49 9.76
C PHE A 84 -14.50 -1.14 9.86
N THR A 85 -14.88 -1.86 8.83
CA THR A 85 -16.07 -2.71 8.82
C THR A 85 -15.66 -4.12 9.22
N ILE A 86 -16.36 -4.71 10.18
CA ILE A 86 -16.09 -6.07 10.66
C ILE A 86 -16.49 -7.08 9.57
N ASP A 87 -15.52 -7.85 9.07
CA ASP A 87 -15.70 -8.79 7.97
C ASP A 87 -15.46 -10.25 8.39
N ASP A 88 -14.56 -10.46 9.37
CA ASP A 88 -14.26 -11.77 9.92
C ASP A 88 -14.41 -11.83 11.44
N LEU A 89 -15.07 -12.89 11.90
CA LEU A 89 -15.28 -13.20 13.31
C LEU A 89 -14.92 -14.67 13.49
N SER A 90 -13.98 -14.96 14.38
CA SER A 90 -13.63 -16.33 14.76
C SER A 90 -13.69 -16.51 16.27
N PHE A 91 -14.15 -17.67 16.71
CA PHE A 91 -14.24 -18.03 18.11
C PHE A 91 -13.49 -19.33 18.35
N SER A 92 -12.64 -19.35 19.37
CA SER A 92 -11.77 -20.48 19.71
C SER A 92 -11.82 -20.75 21.21
N GLY A 93 -11.64 -22.00 21.61
CA GLY A 93 -11.91 -22.47 22.97
C GLY A 93 -10.67 -22.74 23.83
N THR A 94 -10.93 -22.88 25.15
CA THR A 94 -10.01 -23.23 26.25
C THR A 94 -8.68 -22.45 26.32
N PRO A 95 -8.69 -21.22 26.88
CA PRO A 95 -9.86 -20.42 27.27
C PRO A 95 -10.53 -19.76 26.06
N ASP A 96 -11.84 -19.50 26.20
CA ASP A 96 -12.65 -18.85 25.17
C ASP A 96 -12.04 -17.52 24.73
N THR A 97 -11.79 -17.41 23.43
CA THR A 97 -11.19 -16.25 22.78
C THR A 97 -11.93 -15.97 21.47
N MET A 98 -12.45 -14.74 21.33
CA MET A 98 -12.99 -14.22 20.08
C MET A 98 -11.93 -13.37 19.39
N ASN A 99 -11.72 -13.58 18.09
CA ASN A 99 -10.96 -12.67 17.24
C ASN A 99 -11.93 -11.96 16.30
N ILE A 100 -11.82 -10.64 16.27
CA ILE A 100 -12.59 -9.74 15.43
C ILE A 100 -11.62 -9.11 14.46
N SER A 101 -11.84 -9.29 13.17
CA SER A 101 -11.10 -8.58 12.13
C SER A 101 -12.02 -7.61 11.42
N GLY A 102 -11.44 -6.47 11.04
CA GLY A 102 -12.12 -5.48 10.21
C GLY A 102 -11.20 -4.96 9.13
N THR A 103 -11.81 -4.58 8.02
CA THR A 103 -11.14 -3.99 6.87
C THR A 103 -11.58 -2.54 6.68
N SER A 104 -10.63 -1.68 6.30
CA SER A 104 -10.90 -0.27 5.96
C SER A 104 -11.52 -0.11 4.58
N ILE A 105 -11.81 -1.20 3.88
CA ILE A 105 -12.48 -1.20 2.59
C ILE A 105 -13.95 -1.41 2.83
N ASP A 106 -14.78 -0.57 2.20
CA ASP A 106 -16.21 -0.77 2.28
C ASP A 106 -16.63 -1.99 1.45
N ILE A 107 -16.85 -3.11 2.13
CA ILE A 107 -17.31 -4.38 1.54
C ILE A 107 -18.76 -4.31 1.03
N THR A 108 -19.53 -3.30 1.43
CA THR A 108 -20.92 -3.12 0.97
C THR A 108 -20.99 -2.44 -0.39
N LYS A 109 -19.90 -1.77 -0.80
CA LYS A 109 -19.78 -1.19 -2.13
C LYS A 109 -19.37 -2.29 -3.11
N ASP A 110 -20.18 -2.49 -4.14
CA ASP A 110 -19.97 -3.46 -5.23
C ASP A 110 -18.68 -3.24 -6.06
N LEU A 111 -17.90 -2.21 -5.74
CA LEU A 111 -16.61 -1.83 -6.32
C LEU A 111 -15.64 -3.00 -6.47
N LYS A 112 -15.63 -3.94 -5.51
CA LYS A 112 -14.77 -5.13 -5.54
C LYS A 112 -15.45 -6.40 -6.07
N GLY A 113 -16.70 -6.62 -5.67
CA GLY A 113 -17.37 -7.91 -5.86
C GLY A 113 -18.07 -8.07 -7.20
N VAL A 114 -18.56 -6.98 -7.79
CA VAL A 114 -19.35 -7.04 -9.02
C VAL A 114 -18.42 -6.93 -10.23
N LYS A 115 -18.47 -7.97 -11.05
CA LYS A 115 -17.82 -7.99 -12.36
C LYS A 115 -18.71 -7.27 -13.36
N LYS A 116 -18.11 -6.41 -14.17
CA LYS A 116 -18.78 -5.63 -15.20
C LYS A 116 -18.12 -5.85 -16.56
N ASP A 117 -18.87 -5.52 -17.60
CA ASP A 117 -18.38 -5.41 -18.95
C ASP A 117 -18.63 -3.96 -19.41
N ASN A 118 -17.57 -3.24 -19.74
CA ASN A 118 -17.65 -1.87 -20.21
C ASN A 118 -16.44 -1.54 -21.10
N THR A 119 -16.62 -0.56 -21.97
CA THR A 119 -15.57 -0.04 -22.84
C THR A 119 -15.53 1.48 -22.66
N TRP A 120 -14.34 2.01 -22.43
CA TRP A 120 -14.08 3.45 -22.44
C TRP A 120 -13.20 3.80 -23.61
N GLU A 121 -13.45 4.95 -24.22
CA GLU A 121 -12.71 5.44 -25.39
C GLU A 121 -12.23 6.86 -25.14
N ASN A 122 -10.99 7.15 -25.56
CA ASN A 122 -10.35 8.46 -25.44
C ASN A 122 -10.56 9.11 -24.05
N ILE A 123 -10.22 8.37 -22.99
CA ILE A 123 -10.44 8.75 -21.60
C ILE A 123 -9.14 8.66 -20.81
N SER A 124 -8.97 9.50 -19.79
CA SER A 124 -7.83 9.42 -18.88
C SER A 124 -8.06 8.48 -17.70
N LEU A 125 -6.95 7.99 -17.11
CA LEU A 125 -6.99 7.25 -15.84
C LEU A 125 -7.74 8.03 -14.75
N LYS A 126 -7.50 9.34 -14.70
CA LYS A 126 -8.12 10.23 -13.72
C LYS A 126 -9.63 10.32 -13.93
N GLU A 127 -10.08 10.46 -15.17
CA GLU A 127 -11.52 10.51 -15.51
C GLU A 127 -12.21 9.18 -15.17
N ILE A 128 -11.63 8.03 -15.53
CA ILE A 128 -12.16 6.71 -15.14
C ILE A 128 -12.30 6.63 -13.61
N ALA A 129 -11.26 7.02 -12.87
CA ALA A 129 -11.29 7.00 -11.41
C ALA A 129 -12.33 8.00 -10.82
N GLN A 130 -12.55 9.14 -11.48
CA GLN A 130 -13.58 10.11 -11.10
C GLN A 130 -15.00 9.57 -11.33
N GLU A 131 -15.26 8.91 -12.45
CA GLU A 131 -16.57 8.31 -12.73
C GLU A 131 -16.88 7.17 -11.76
N ILE A 132 -15.89 6.30 -11.50
CA ILE A 132 -16.03 5.20 -10.54
C ILE A 132 -16.23 5.74 -9.13
N SER A 133 -15.42 6.71 -8.67
CA SER A 133 -15.56 7.28 -7.33
C SER A 133 -16.94 7.92 -7.11
N LYS A 134 -17.47 8.65 -8.10
CA LYS A 134 -18.84 9.20 -8.07
C LYS A 134 -19.91 8.10 -7.95
N THR A 135 -19.77 7.02 -8.73
CA THR A 135 -20.72 5.89 -8.71
C THR A 135 -20.88 5.29 -7.32
N TYR A 136 -19.80 5.24 -6.53
CA TYR A 136 -19.79 4.67 -5.20
C TYR A 136 -19.77 5.69 -4.06
N SER A 137 -19.99 6.98 -4.35
CA SER A 137 -19.90 8.07 -3.37
C SER A 137 -18.62 8.02 -2.54
N LEU A 138 -17.48 7.94 -3.24
CA LEU A 138 -16.13 7.99 -2.68
C LEU A 138 -15.46 9.29 -3.13
N ASP A 139 -14.59 9.84 -2.29
CA ASP A 139 -13.70 10.93 -2.71
C ASP A 139 -12.55 10.37 -3.55
N LEU A 140 -12.10 11.11 -4.55
CA LEU A 140 -10.88 10.77 -5.30
C LEU A 140 -9.71 11.65 -4.83
N PHE A 141 -8.66 11.01 -4.34
CA PHE A 141 -7.35 11.62 -4.20
C PHE A 141 -6.43 11.14 -5.33
N TYR A 142 -6.06 12.06 -6.22
CA TYR A 142 -5.22 11.76 -7.37
C TYR A 142 -3.95 12.62 -7.30
N ASP A 143 -2.82 12.00 -6.97
CA ASP A 143 -1.52 12.67 -6.84
C ASP A 143 -0.50 12.12 -7.84
N CYS A 144 -0.79 12.32 -9.12
CA CYS A 144 0.09 12.00 -10.23
C CYS A 144 0.29 13.25 -11.09
N THR A 145 1.52 13.51 -11.50
CA THR A 145 1.87 14.70 -12.31
C THR A 145 1.59 14.51 -13.79
N GLU A 146 1.56 13.27 -14.26
CA GLU A 146 1.34 12.93 -15.66
C GLU A 146 -0.11 12.48 -15.88
N GLU A 147 -0.69 12.94 -16.99
CA GLU A 147 -2.01 12.55 -17.44
C GLU A 147 -1.88 11.43 -18.47
N PHE A 148 -2.54 10.30 -18.20
CA PHE A 148 -2.50 9.12 -19.05
C PHE A 148 -3.85 8.95 -19.74
N ILE A 149 -3.86 9.19 -21.05
CA ILE A 149 -5.04 9.06 -21.90
C ILE A 149 -4.98 7.70 -22.61
N PHE A 150 -6.04 6.94 -22.51
CA PHE A 150 -6.23 5.68 -23.20
C PHE A 150 -7.03 5.92 -24.47
N ASP A 151 -6.60 5.34 -25.59
CA ASP A 151 -7.42 5.33 -26.80
C ASP A 151 -8.66 4.45 -26.58
N LYS A 152 -8.44 3.29 -25.96
CA LYS A 152 -9.49 2.37 -25.55
C LYS A 152 -9.08 1.63 -24.28
N VAL A 153 -10.03 1.43 -23.36
CA VAL A 153 -9.90 0.50 -22.24
C VAL A 153 -11.10 -0.42 -22.27
N ASP A 154 -10.86 -1.72 -22.18
CA ASP A 154 -11.93 -2.72 -22.01
C ASP A 154 -11.87 -3.25 -20.57
N GLN A 155 -13.03 -3.27 -19.90
CA GLN A 155 -13.29 -4.00 -18.66
C GLN A 155 -14.14 -5.18 -19.07
N MET A 156 -13.60 -6.39 -18.94
CA MET A 156 -14.29 -7.61 -19.34
C MET A 156 -14.35 -8.56 -18.15
N LYS A 157 -15.55 -8.81 -17.63
CA LYS A 157 -15.77 -9.61 -16.40
C LYS A 157 -14.84 -9.21 -15.26
N GLU A 158 -14.58 -7.91 -15.14
CA GLU A 158 -13.63 -7.33 -14.21
C GLU A 158 -14.37 -6.33 -13.31
N SER A 159 -14.03 -6.26 -12.02
CA SER A 159 -14.64 -5.27 -11.13
C SER A 159 -13.98 -3.91 -11.29
N ASP A 160 -14.65 -2.84 -10.87
CA ASP A 160 -14.12 -1.48 -10.98
C ASP A 160 -12.80 -1.33 -10.19
N SER A 161 -12.67 -2.00 -9.04
CA SER A 161 -11.41 -2.05 -8.28
C SER A 161 -10.29 -2.77 -9.03
N SER A 162 -10.59 -3.88 -9.71
CA SER A 162 -9.61 -4.66 -10.47
C SER A 162 -9.16 -3.89 -11.70
N LEU A 163 -10.11 -3.25 -12.40
CA LEU A 163 -9.83 -2.35 -13.51
C LEU A 163 -8.87 -1.25 -13.06
N LEU A 164 -9.22 -0.48 -12.02
CA LEU A 164 -8.39 0.60 -11.50
C LEU A 164 -7.00 0.10 -11.09
N ALA A 165 -6.91 -1.07 -10.44
CA ALA A 165 -5.64 -1.64 -10.01
C ALA A 165 -4.75 -1.99 -11.21
N ARG A 166 -5.35 -2.58 -12.25
CA ARG A 166 -4.66 -2.97 -13.48
C ARG A 166 -4.14 -1.74 -14.23
N ILE A 167 -5.02 -0.80 -14.56
CA ILE A 167 -4.63 0.39 -15.34
C ILE A 167 -3.67 1.31 -14.56
N SER A 168 -3.80 1.40 -13.23
CA SER A 168 -2.83 2.15 -12.40
C SER A 168 -1.46 1.48 -12.43
N LYS A 169 -1.41 0.16 -12.25
CA LYS A 169 -0.16 -0.61 -12.25
C LYS A 169 0.56 -0.56 -13.60
N GLU A 170 -0.18 -0.62 -14.71
CA GLU A 170 0.35 -0.46 -16.07
C GLU A 170 1.01 0.91 -16.29
N GLN A 171 0.54 1.95 -15.61
CA GLN A 171 1.15 3.29 -15.63
C GLN A 171 2.22 3.50 -14.54
N GLY A 172 2.57 2.45 -13.78
CA GLY A 172 3.54 2.54 -12.69
C GLY A 172 3.04 3.30 -11.46
N MET A 173 1.73 3.41 -11.29
CA MET A 173 1.08 4.06 -10.14
C MET A 173 0.62 3.01 -9.11
N ALA A 174 0.48 3.46 -7.86
CA ALA A 174 -0.18 2.69 -6.81
C ALA A 174 -1.64 3.11 -6.65
N LEU A 175 -2.48 2.14 -6.29
CA LEU A 175 -3.88 2.33 -5.95
C LEU A 175 -4.11 1.87 -4.51
N LYS A 176 -4.72 2.71 -3.69
CA LYS A 176 -5.27 2.35 -2.38
C LYS A 176 -6.75 2.74 -2.36
N ILE A 177 -7.59 1.81 -1.92
CA ILE A 177 -9.03 2.03 -1.76
C ILE A 177 -9.34 1.94 -0.27
N THR A 178 -10.00 2.95 0.27
CA THR A 178 -10.51 3.01 1.64
C THR A 178 -12.04 3.09 1.63
N MET A 179 -12.64 3.22 2.81
CA MET A 179 -14.09 3.25 3.02
C MET A 179 -14.75 4.47 2.35
N ASP A 180 -14.02 5.58 2.33
CA ASP A 180 -14.47 6.89 1.87
C ASP A 180 -13.68 7.39 0.65
N LYS A 181 -12.52 6.83 0.31
CA LYS A 181 -11.65 7.35 -0.75
C LYS A 181 -11.08 6.31 -1.71
N ILE A 182 -10.84 6.75 -2.93
CA ILE A 182 -9.92 6.13 -3.89
C ILE A 182 -8.67 6.99 -3.95
N ILE A 183 -7.51 6.40 -3.76
CA ILE A 183 -6.21 7.07 -3.70
C ILE A 183 -5.33 6.50 -4.83
N ILE A 184 -4.97 7.33 -5.80
CA ILE A 184 -4.02 6.98 -6.86
C ILE A 184 -2.84 7.93 -6.76
N PHE A 185 -1.62 7.39 -6.72
CA PHE A 185 -0.41 8.20 -6.57
C PHE A 185 0.79 7.57 -7.26
N ASP A 186 1.77 8.41 -7.61
CA ASP A 186 3.06 7.98 -8.15
C ASP A 186 3.98 7.51 -7.00
N GLU A 187 4.30 6.22 -6.97
CA GLU A 187 5.20 5.65 -5.95
C GLU A 187 6.58 6.32 -5.97
N LYS A 188 7.11 6.66 -7.15
CA LYS A 188 8.43 7.28 -7.27
C LYS A 188 8.47 8.63 -6.55
N LYS A 189 7.43 9.44 -6.71
CA LYS A 189 7.29 10.73 -6.01
C LYS A 189 7.40 10.57 -4.50
N TYR A 190 6.86 9.49 -3.94
CA TYR A 190 6.91 9.23 -2.50
C TYR A 190 8.24 8.61 -2.07
N GLU A 191 8.85 7.76 -2.89
CA GLU A 191 10.18 7.20 -2.67
C GLU A 191 11.30 8.26 -2.66
N ASP A 192 11.11 9.35 -3.39
CA ASP A 192 12.06 10.46 -3.48
C ASP A 192 11.89 11.52 -2.37
N LYS A 193 10.90 11.35 -1.49
CA LYS A 193 10.73 12.22 -0.30
C LYS A 193 11.87 12.04 0.70
N GLU A 194 12.15 13.11 1.45
CA GLU A 194 13.15 13.11 2.51
C GLU A 194 12.85 12.04 3.56
N THR A 195 13.91 11.36 4.02
CA THR A 195 13.79 10.31 5.02
C THR A 195 13.43 10.91 6.36
N VAL A 196 12.31 10.48 6.94
CA VAL A 196 11.82 11.00 8.22
C VAL A 196 12.45 10.26 9.40
N ILE A 197 12.77 8.97 9.23
CA ILE A 197 13.22 8.09 10.30
C ILE A 197 14.49 7.35 9.85
N THR A 198 15.40 7.12 10.80
CA THR A 198 16.58 6.27 10.59
C THR A 198 16.51 5.06 11.53
N PHE A 199 16.66 3.86 10.98
CA PHE A 199 16.81 2.63 11.76
C PHE A 199 18.25 2.12 11.65
N ASP A 200 18.86 1.91 12.81
CA ASP A 200 20.17 1.27 12.93
C ASP A 200 19.98 -0.19 13.35
N LYS A 201 20.71 -1.10 12.70
CA LYS A 201 20.70 -2.54 12.98
C LYS A 201 20.84 -2.86 14.47
N THR A 202 21.66 -2.10 15.20
CA THR A 202 21.93 -2.34 16.64
C THR A 202 20.71 -2.14 17.54
N ASN A 203 19.72 -1.36 17.09
CA ASN A 203 18.53 -1.03 17.88
C ASN A 203 17.31 -1.92 17.53
N LEU A 204 17.41 -2.78 16.51
CA LEU A 204 16.30 -3.60 16.05
C LEU A 204 16.04 -4.79 16.96
N MET A 205 14.77 -5.13 17.16
CA MET A 205 14.38 -6.33 17.92
C MET A 205 14.50 -7.60 17.06
N LYS A 206 14.13 -7.49 15.78
CA LYS A 206 14.23 -8.55 14.78
C LYS A 206 14.36 -7.91 13.41
N TYR A 207 15.05 -8.58 12.50
CA TYR A 207 15.09 -8.18 11.10
C TYR A 207 15.12 -9.41 10.19
N ASP A 208 14.67 -9.21 8.96
CA ASP A 208 14.75 -10.13 7.85
C ASP A 208 15.01 -9.28 6.59
N LEU A 209 15.98 -9.70 5.78
CA LEU A 209 16.32 -9.03 4.52
C LEU A 209 16.29 -10.08 3.43
N GLN A 210 15.53 -9.79 2.38
CA GLN A 210 15.43 -10.63 1.20
C GLN A 210 15.81 -9.82 -0.03
N CYS A 211 16.71 -10.37 -0.83
CA CYS A 211 16.99 -9.92 -2.18
C CYS A 211 16.57 -11.06 -3.12
N ASP A 212 15.56 -10.83 -3.96
CA ASP A 212 15.03 -11.82 -4.88
C ASP A 212 15.17 -11.33 -6.33
N ASP A 213 15.77 -12.20 -7.17
CA ASP A 213 16.13 -11.91 -8.56
C ASP A 213 15.29 -12.72 -9.57
N LEU A 214 14.32 -13.50 -9.10
CA LEU A 214 13.50 -14.37 -9.98
C LEU A 214 12.75 -13.55 -11.03
N GLU A 215 12.16 -12.43 -10.64
CA GLU A 215 11.35 -11.54 -11.51
C GLU A 215 11.98 -10.16 -11.73
N VAL A 216 13.31 -10.07 -11.66
CA VAL A 216 14.06 -8.84 -11.96
C VAL A 216 14.49 -8.84 -13.43
N TYR A 217 14.31 -7.71 -14.09
CA TYR A 217 14.67 -7.52 -15.50
C TYR A 217 15.77 -6.46 -15.65
N ASP A 218 16.68 -6.66 -16.59
CA ASP A 218 17.75 -5.70 -16.87
C ASP A 218 17.29 -4.59 -17.81
N ALA A 219 16.25 -4.84 -18.60
CA ALA A 219 15.68 -3.87 -19.53
C ALA A 219 14.20 -4.12 -19.78
N CYS A 220 13.51 -3.07 -20.21
CA CYS A 220 12.17 -3.14 -20.77
C CYS A 220 12.19 -2.59 -22.20
N GLU A 221 11.68 -3.36 -23.16
CA GLU A 221 11.45 -2.94 -24.53
C GLU A 221 9.96 -2.85 -24.79
N LEU A 222 9.53 -1.67 -25.23
CA LEU A 222 8.18 -1.39 -25.63
C LEU A 222 8.07 -1.32 -27.14
N THR A 223 7.01 -1.92 -27.65
CA THR A 223 6.64 -1.85 -29.06
C THR A 223 5.30 -1.15 -29.20
N PHE A 224 5.18 -0.28 -30.21
CA PHE A 224 3.95 0.45 -30.50
C PHE A 224 3.83 0.64 -32.01
N TYR A 225 2.73 0.19 -32.61
CA TYR A 225 2.45 0.47 -34.01
C TYR A 225 1.74 1.81 -34.12
N ASP A 226 2.37 2.76 -34.81
CA ASP A 226 1.82 4.10 -35.01
C ASP A 226 0.97 4.12 -36.28
N PRO A 227 -0.38 4.22 -36.19
CA PRO A 227 -1.23 4.21 -37.37
C PRO A 227 -1.05 5.46 -38.24
N PHE A 228 -0.57 6.58 -37.67
CA PHE A 228 -0.37 7.82 -38.39
C PHE A 228 0.94 7.81 -39.17
N LEU A 229 2.01 7.26 -38.58
CA LEU A 229 3.31 7.10 -39.26
C LEU A 229 3.36 5.85 -40.13
N GLY A 230 2.48 4.86 -39.89
CA GLY A 230 2.49 3.56 -40.57
C GLY A 230 3.68 2.68 -40.18
N GLU A 231 4.38 3.00 -39.09
CA GLU A 231 5.61 2.33 -38.65
C GLU A 231 5.47 1.71 -37.25
N LEU A 232 6.17 0.60 -37.02
CA LEU A 232 6.35 0.04 -35.68
C LEU A 232 7.49 0.77 -34.96
N LEU A 233 7.16 1.56 -33.95
CA LEU A 233 8.12 2.19 -33.06
C LEU A 233 8.57 1.20 -31.98
N LYS A 234 9.86 1.25 -31.65
CA LYS A 234 10.45 0.46 -30.58
C LYS A 234 11.28 1.35 -29.68
N SER A 235 11.09 1.25 -28.37
CA SER A 235 11.91 1.95 -27.40
C SER A 235 12.34 1.00 -26.30
N LYS A 236 13.61 1.07 -25.92
CA LYS A 236 14.20 0.20 -24.90
C LYS A 236 14.82 1.05 -23.80
N TYR A 237 14.44 0.76 -22.57
CA TYR A 237 15.09 1.31 -21.39
C TYR A 237 15.89 0.22 -20.68
N GLU A 238 17.17 0.45 -20.44
CA GLU A 238 18.04 -0.44 -19.68
C GLU A 238 18.25 0.10 -18.27
N ALA A 239 18.05 -0.77 -17.26
CA ALA A 239 18.37 -0.42 -15.89
C ALA A 239 19.88 -0.17 -15.75
N PRO A 240 20.28 0.79 -14.88
CA PRO A 240 21.66 0.94 -14.49
C PRO A 240 22.19 -0.36 -13.88
N ILE A 241 23.48 -0.62 -14.03
CA ILE A 241 24.11 -1.81 -13.44
C ILE A 241 23.92 -1.73 -11.93
N SER A 242 23.17 -2.68 -11.36
CA SER A 242 22.99 -2.76 -9.92
C SER A 242 24.29 -3.24 -9.26
N GLU A 243 24.68 -2.58 -8.18
CA GLU A 243 25.87 -2.92 -7.38
C GLU A 243 25.77 -4.30 -6.71
N PHE A 244 24.58 -4.92 -6.73
CA PHE A 244 24.34 -6.27 -6.20
C PHE A 244 24.71 -7.37 -7.19
N TYR A 245 24.80 -7.06 -8.49
CA TYR A 245 25.09 -8.05 -9.52
C TYR A 245 26.56 -8.06 -9.92
N LYS A 246 27.15 -9.25 -9.93
CA LYS A 246 28.45 -9.50 -10.57
C LYS A 246 28.33 -9.56 -12.09
N ILE A 247 27.17 -10.02 -12.60
CA ILE A 247 26.86 -10.20 -14.02
C ILE A 247 25.38 -9.86 -14.22
N LYS A 248 25.05 -9.15 -15.30
CA LYS A 248 23.67 -8.88 -15.72
C LYS A 248 22.91 -10.18 -15.99
N THR A 249 21.63 -10.22 -15.68
CA THR A 249 20.78 -11.41 -15.89
C THR A 249 20.49 -11.68 -17.37
N GLY A 250 20.62 -10.66 -18.22
CA GLY A 250 20.23 -10.63 -19.62
C GLY A 250 18.71 -10.56 -19.84
N LYS A 251 17.89 -10.50 -18.79
CA LYS A 251 16.42 -10.56 -18.90
C LYS A 251 15.88 -9.25 -19.46
N ILE A 252 15.14 -9.33 -20.56
CA ILE A 252 14.43 -8.19 -21.18
C ILE A 252 12.94 -8.45 -21.07
N LEU A 253 12.21 -7.48 -20.52
CA LEU A 253 10.76 -7.46 -20.51
C LEU A 253 10.24 -6.86 -21.82
N TYR A 254 9.42 -7.61 -22.56
CA TYR A 254 8.77 -7.13 -23.77
C TYR A 254 7.30 -6.85 -23.47
N GLU A 255 6.84 -5.63 -23.75
CA GLU A 255 5.42 -5.27 -23.66
C GLU A 255 4.97 -4.51 -24.91
N ASN A 256 3.72 -4.74 -25.31
CA ASN A 256 3.05 -3.96 -26.34
C ASN A 256 2.19 -2.89 -25.66
N ILE A 257 2.20 -1.67 -26.19
CA ILE A 257 1.48 -0.55 -25.62
C ILE A 257 0.18 -0.32 -26.36
N ASP A 258 -0.92 -0.54 -25.65
CA ASP A 258 -2.29 -0.32 -26.16
C ASP A 258 -2.84 1.08 -25.80
N THR A 259 -2.05 1.91 -25.12
CA THR A 259 -2.45 3.26 -24.70
C THR A 259 -1.93 4.32 -25.66
N LYS A 260 -2.59 5.48 -25.68
CA LYS A 260 -2.21 6.59 -26.54
C LYS A 260 -0.77 7.03 -26.29
N VAL A 261 0.04 7.01 -27.35
CA VAL A 261 1.40 7.56 -27.33
C VAL A 261 1.33 9.03 -27.70
N ILE A 262 1.73 9.89 -26.77
CA ILE A 262 1.72 11.35 -26.95
C ILE A 262 2.98 11.76 -27.71
N GLY A 263 2.84 12.73 -28.62
CA GLY A 263 3.92 13.26 -29.44
C GLY A 263 3.47 13.43 -30.89
N ASN A 264 3.96 14.48 -31.55
CA ASN A 264 3.69 14.74 -32.97
C ASN A 264 4.81 14.22 -33.86
N THR A 265 6.03 14.09 -33.31
CA THR A 265 7.21 13.58 -34.03
C THR A 265 7.58 12.18 -33.54
N LYS A 266 8.33 11.44 -34.37
CA LYS A 266 8.88 10.12 -34.01
C LYS A 266 9.70 10.19 -32.73
N GLU A 267 10.53 11.22 -32.59
CA GLU A 267 11.40 11.43 -31.42
C GLU A 267 10.60 11.66 -30.12
N GLU A 268 9.54 12.46 -30.17
CA GLU A 268 8.66 12.70 -29.01
C GLU A 268 7.98 11.40 -28.57
N LYS A 269 7.49 10.60 -29.53
CA LYS A 269 6.87 9.30 -29.26
C LYS A 269 7.86 8.29 -28.69
N GLU A 270 9.07 8.21 -29.25
CA GLU A 270 10.14 7.32 -28.74
C GLU A 270 10.59 7.70 -27.33
N LYS A 271 10.65 9.01 -27.03
CA LYS A 271 10.93 9.52 -25.68
C LYS A 271 9.82 9.13 -24.70
N PHE A 272 8.55 9.34 -25.06
CA PHE A 272 7.42 8.91 -24.24
C PHE A 272 7.46 7.40 -23.96
N LEU A 273 7.73 6.59 -24.98
CA LEU A 273 7.89 5.15 -24.83
C LEU A 273 9.09 4.80 -23.95
N ASN A 274 10.19 5.56 -24.01
CA ASN A 274 11.36 5.31 -23.16
C ASN A 274 11.05 5.57 -21.67
N ASP A 275 10.43 6.72 -21.38
CA ASP A 275 10.02 7.10 -20.02
C ASP A 275 9.01 6.09 -19.45
N ARG A 276 8.15 5.55 -20.32
CA ARG A 276 7.21 4.49 -19.94
C ARG A 276 7.90 3.15 -19.68
N ALA A 277 8.81 2.72 -20.56
CA ALA A 277 9.58 1.50 -20.40
C ALA A 277 10.32 1.50 -19.05
N LYS A 278 10.86 2.67 -18.69
CA LYS A 278 11.49 2.92 -17.39
C LYS A 278 10.54 2.70 -16.21
N LYS A 279 9.31 3.24 -16.27
CA LYS A 279 8.30 3.06 -15.20
C LYS A 279 7.87 1.60 -15.05
N ILE A 280 7.62 0.90 -16.16
CA ILE A 280 7.23 -0.51 -16.15
C ILE A 280 8.37 -1.35 -15.57
N LEU A 281 9.61 -1.11 -16.02
CA LEU A 281 10.80 -1.78 -15.49
C LEU A 281 10.94 -1.58 -13.99
N ARG A 282 10.77 -0.33 -13.51
CA ARG A 282 10.78 0.01 -12.09
C ARG A 282 9.68 -0.74 -11.34
N SER A 283 8.45 -0.77 -11.86
CA SER A 283 7.31 -1.45 -11.22
C SER A 283 7.53 -2.95 -11.04
N LYS A 284 8.26 -3.60 -11.96
CA LYS A 284 8.67 -5.01 -11.82
C LYS A 284 9.81 -5.18 -10.82
N ASN A 285 10.85 -4.35 -10.93
CA ASN A 285 12.05 -4.51 -10.12
C ASN A 285 11.92 -3.95 -8.70
N LYS A 286 10.91 -3.13 -8.39
CA LYS A 286 10.78 -2.41 -7.10
C LYS A 286 10.78 -3.31 -5.86
N ASN A 287 10.47 -4.59 -6.06
CA ASN A 287 10.34 -5.59 -5.02
C ASN A 287 11.56 -6.52 -4.89
N GLU A 288 12.65 -6.25 -5.62
CA GLU A 288 13.92 -6.99 -5.57
C GLU A 288 14.47 -7.06 -4.14
N THR A 289 14.72 -5.89 -3.52
CA THR A 289 15.22 -5.81 -2.16
C THR A 289 14.10 -5.42 -1.19
N LYS A 290 13.72 -6.36 -0.33
CA LYS A 290 12.74 -6.18 0.74
C LYS A 290 13.40 -6.34 2.09
N MET A 291 12.93 -5.56 3.05
CA MET A 291 13.34 -5.68 4.44
C MET A 291 12.10 -5.70 5.32
N LYS A 292 12.13 -6.58 6.33
CA LYS A 292 11.16 -6.62 7.40
C LYS A 292 11.89 -6.38 8.72
N ILE A 293 11.49 -5.38 9.48
CA ILE A 293 12.07 -5.09 10.80
C ILE A 293 10.98 -5.10 11.87
N SER A 294 11.37 -5.46 13.09
CA SER A 294 10.57 -5.26 14.29
C SER A 294 11.27 -4.27 15.20
N TYR A 295 10.53 -3.25 15.64
CA TYR A 295 11.06 -2.13 16.42
C TYR A 295 10.09 -1.71 17.53
N MET A 296 10.58 -0.86 18.43
CA MET A 296 9.73 -0.21 19.43
C MET A 296 8.64 0.58 18.71
N GLY A 297 7.38 0.41 19.10
CA GLY A 297 6.27 1.04 18.38
C GLY A 297 6.31 2.56 18.47
N ASP A 298 5.86 3.25 17.43
CA ASP A 298 5.73 4.71 17.42
C ASP A 298 4.55 5.10 16.50
N PRO A 299 3.65 6.01 16.92
CA PRO A 299 2.53 6.49 16.10
C PRO A 299 2.92 7.11 14.74
N GLU A 300 4.17 7.55 14.58
CA GLU A 300 4.65 8.15 13.32
C GLU A 300 5.06 7.12 12.26
N TYR A 301 5.08 5.83 12.58
CA TYR A 301 5.40 4.81 11.60
C TYR A 301 4.18 4.51 10.74
N LEU A 302 4.18 5.01 9.50
CA LEU A 302 3.08 4.85 8.55
C LEU A 302 3.60 4.34 7.20
N ALA A 303 2.74 3.66 6.46
CA ALA A 303 3.01 3.29 5.09
C ALA A 303 3.19 4.54 4.22
N GLY A 304 4.11 4.48 3.25
CA GLY A 304 4.43 5.59 2.36
C GLY A 304 5.48 6.56 2.89
N ILE A 305 5.97 6.38 4.12
CA ILE A 305 7.12 7.14 4.65
C ILE A 305 8.43 6.50 4.17
N THR A 306 9.39 7.35 3.79
CA THR A 306 10.76 6.95 3.48
C THR A 306 11.63 6.97 4.74
N THR A 307 12.49 5.97 4.86
CA THR A 307 13.35 5.75 6.01
C THR A 307 14.75 5.40 5.56
N LYS A 308 15.73 5.72 6.41
CA LYS A 308 17.14 5.38 6.20
C LYS A 308 17.49 4.15 7.02
N ILE A 309 18.11 3.16 6.39
CA ILE A 309 18.58 1.93 7.03
C ILE A 309 20.10 1.94 7.09
N LEU A 310 20.64 1.65 8.28
CA LEU A 310 22.08 1.64 8.58
C LEU A 310 22.51 0.33 9.27
N GLY A 311 23.75 -0.08 9.03
CA GLY A 311 24.38 -1.23 9.71
C GLY A 311 24.18 -2.58 9.01
N PHE A 312 23.62 -2.57 7.80
CA PHE A 312 23.46 -3.71 6.90
C PHE A 312 24.49 -3.72 5.75
N GLY A 313 25.43 -2.77 5.73
CA GLY A 313 26.54 -2.74 4.78
C GLY A 313 26.06 -2.33 3.39
N ARG A 314 26.25 -3.18 2.37
CA ARG A 314 25.78 -2.89 0.99
C ARG A 314 24.27 -2.67 0.87
N TYR A 315 23.51 -3.14 1.86
CA TYR A 315 22.07 -2.97 1.92
C TYR A 315 21.63 -1.71 2.67
N ASP A 316 22.57 -0.89 3.13
CA ASP A 316 22.28 0.44 3.65
C ASP A 316 21.72 1.33 2.55
N GLY A 317 20.80 2.22 2.91
CA GLY A 317 20.16 3.09 1.94
C GLY A 317 18.78 3.58 2.37
N VAL A 318 18.04 4.09 1.39
CA VAL A 318 16.68 4.59 1.57
C VAL A 318 15.68 3.50 1.24
N TYR A 319 14.70 3.32 2.12
CA TYR A 319 13.62 2.33 2.00
C TYR A 319 12.28 3.02 2.18
N LEU A 320 11.31 2.65 1.33
CA LEU A 320 9.92 3.05 1.48
C LEU A 320 9.18 2.00 2.30
N ILE A 321 8.50 2.43 3.35
CA ILE A 321 7.62 1.57 4.14
C ILE A 321 6.40 1.20 3.30
N THR A 322 6.20 -0.09 3.05
CA THR A 322 5.06 -0.61 2.28
C THR A 322 3.91 -1.06 3.18
N SER A 323 4.22 -1.47 4.41
CA SER A 323 3.22 -1.72 5.44
C SER A 323 3.80 -1.61 6.84
N VAL A 324 2.98 -1.19 7.80
CA VAL A 324 3.31 -1.15 9.23
C VAL A 324 2.23 -1.87 10.00
N THR A 325 2.61 -2.89 10.77
CA THR A 325 1.74 -3.53 11.76
C THR A 325 2.07 -2.99 13.13
N HIS A 326 1.13 -2.29 13.74
CA HIS A 326 1.17 -1.79 15.11
C HIS A 326 0.50 -2.81 16.04
N ASP A 327 1.29 -3.44 16.91
CA ASP A 327 0.79 -4.37 17.91
C ASP A 327 0.79 -3.69 19.28
N VAL A 328 -0.40 -3.45 19.84
CA VAL A 328 -0.58 -2.81 21.16
C VAL A 328 -1.16 -3.83 22.12
N THR A 329 -0.28 -4.64 22.69
CA THR A 329 -0.65 -5.67 23.68
C THR A 329 -0.04 -5.31 25.03
N LYS A 330 0.84 -6.16 25.58
CA LYS A 330 1.61 -5.86 26.79
C LYS A 330 2.71 -4.82 26.55
N LYS A 331 3.18 -4.73 25.30
CA LYS A 331 4.14 -3.74 24.81
C LYS A 331 3.62 -3.21 23.49
N TYR A 332 4.01 -1.99 23.14
CA TYR A 332 3.75 -1.43 21.83
C TYR A 332 4.97 -1.68 20.94
N THR A 333 4.77 -2.48 19.89
CA THR A 333 5.79 -2.82 18.89
C THR A 333 5.26 -2.57 17.50
N CYS A 334 6.15 -2.22 16.57
CA CYS A 334 5.82 -2.12 15.16
C CYS A 334 6.62 -3.15 14.37
N SER A 335 5.95 -3.84 13.45
CA SER A 335 6.58 -4.63 12.40
C SER A 335 6.45 -3.87 11.08
N LEU A 336 7.57 -3.44 10.52
CA LEU A 336 7.60 -2.66 9.29
C LEU A 336 8.08 -3.54 8.14
N ASN A 337 7.30 -3.64 7.08
CA ASN A 337 7.76 -4.14 5.80
C ASN A 337 8.10 -2.96 4.91
N MET A 338 9.24 -3.03 4.24
CA MET A 338 9.74 -1.95 3.40
C MET A 338 10.47 -2.52 2.19
N ARG A 339 10.55 -1.71 1.14
CA ARG A 339 11.31 -2.03 -0.06
C ARG A 339 12.34 -0.94 -0.32
N ARG A 340 13.48 -1.34 -0.87
CA ARG A 340 14.57 -0.39 -1.18
C ARG A 340 14.12 0.57 -2.28
N ARG A 341 14.47 1.84 -2.15
CA ARG A 341 14.31 2.82 -3.23
C ARG A 341 15.17 2.42 -4.42
N LEU A 342 14.57 2.31 -5.60
CA LEU A 342 15.30 2.16 -6.85
C LEU A 342 15.85 3.50 -7.33
N GLY A 343 17.08 3.50 -7.84
CA GLY A 343 17.77 4.72 -8.28
C GLY A 343 17.31 5.31 -9.61
N PHE A 344 16.46 4.62 -10.37
CA PHE A 344 16.06 5.01 -11.72
C PHE A 344 14.58 5.39 -11.82
#